data_AF-A0A958NDB6-F1
#
_entry.id   AF-A0A958NDB6-F1
#
_cell.length_a   1.000
_cell.length_b   1.000
_cell.length_c   1.000
_cell.angle_alpha   90.00
_cell.angle_beta   90.00
_cell.angle_gamma   90.00
#
_symmetry.space_group_name_H-M   'P 1'
#
loop_
_entity.id
_entity.type
_entity.pdbx_description
1 polymer ?
#
loop_
_entity_poly.entity_id
_entity_poly.type
_entity_poly.pdbx_seq_one_letter_code
_entity_poly.pdbx_strand_id
1 'polypeptide(L)'
;MKKLTVYLCLASFLALVGFNSCKKTILFPSKAGLKKKLNGSWERIEIGNVGSIQKWTFNDEQVVINTIVGVPYPDSSTYVLQAGLSKAYITFEDFGQFWLNERFQIMQLNKDILVIYYNSGVNGPYTAEFKKIE
;
A
#
# COMPACT_ATOMS: atom_id res chain seq x y z
N MET A 1 -25.47 3.60 -57.55
CA MET A 1 -25.34 4.26 -56.22
C MET A 1 -25.51 3.25 -55.07
N LYS A 2 -24.62 2.25 -54.93
CA LYS A 2 -24.69 1.27 -53.81
C LYS A 2 -23.33 0.93 -53.18
N LYS A 3 -22.21 1.35 -53.79
CA LYS A 3 -20.86 1.05 -53.30
C LYS A 3 -20.28 2.13 -52.37
N LEU A 4 -20.83 3.35 -52.39
CA LEU A 4 -20.31 4.48 -51.61
C LEU A 4 -20.66 4.39 -50.11
N THR A 5 -21.80 3.77 -49.78
CA THR A 5 -22.31 3.68 -48.41
C THR A 5 -21.56 2.66 -47.55
N VAL A 6 -20.94 1.65 -48.18
CA VAL A 6 -20.22 0.58 -47.46
C VAL A 6 -18.84 1.05 -46.98
N TYR A 7 -18.16 1.90 -47.76
CA TYR A 7 -16.85 2.42 -47.39
C TYR A 7 -16.91 3.46 -46.26
N LEU A 8 -18.01 4.22 -46.14
CA LEU A 8 -18.18 5.20 -45.06
C LEU A 8 -18.41 4.54 -43.68
N CYS A 9 -19.08 3.38 -43.64
CA CYS A 9 -19.28 2.61 -42.40
C CYS A 9 -17.99 1.91 -41.93
N LEU A 10 -17.10 1.52 -42.84
CA LEU A 10 -15.85 0.84 -42.47
C LEU A 10 -14.81 1.81 -41.89
N ALA A 11 -14.75 3.04 -42.42
CA ALA A 11 -13.84 4.08 -41.93
C ALA A 11 -14.20 4.60 -40.52
N SER A 12 -15.47 4.54 -40.14
CA SER A 12 -15.95 4.95 -38.81
C SER A 12 -15.73 3.89 -37.72
N PHE A 13 -15.60 2.62 -38.10
CA PHE A 13 -15.29 1.54 -37.15
C PHE A 13 -13.80 1.50 -36.76
N LEU A 14 -12.90 1.89 -37.68
CA LEU A 14 -11.45 1.95 -37.42
C LEU A 14 -11.03 3.15 -36.56
N ALA A 15 -11.84 4.20 -36.47
CA ALA A 15 -11.56 5.36 -35.60
C ALA A 15 -11.86 5.11 -34.11
N LEU A 16 -12.66 4.09 -33.77
CA LEU A 16 -13.06 3.76 -32.39
C LEU A 16 -12.06 2.87 -31.65
N VAL A 17 -11.07 2.28 -32.34
CA VAL A 17 -10.08 1.39 -31.72
C VAL A 17 -8.84 2.15 -31.21
N GLY A 18 -8.71 3.45 -31.52
CA GLY A 18 -7.52 4.25 -31.23
C GLY A 18 -7.43 4.91 -29.85
N PHE A 19 -8.51 4.94 -29.06
CA PHE A 19 -8.55 5.71 -27.79
C PHE A 19 -8.37 4.87 -26.51
N ASN A 20 -8.09 3.57 -26.62
CA ASN A 20 -7.81 2.72 -25.44
C ASN A 20 -6.36 2.78 -24.94
N SER A 21 -5.56 3.76 -25.36
CA SER A 21 -4.39 4.19 -24.57
C SER A 21 -4.87 5.01 -23.36
N CYS A 22 -5.72 4.38 -22.55
CA CYS A 22 -5.92 4.76 -21.16
C CYS A 22 -4.53 4.61 -20.53
N LYS A 23 -3.78 5.72 -20.45
CA LYS A 23 -2.60 5.81 -19.60
C LYS A 23 -3.03 5.18 -18.29
N LYS A 24 -2.37 4.09 -17.91
CA LYS A 24 -2.57 3.42 -16.64
C LYS A 24 -2.09 4.40 -15.58
N THR A 25 -2.89 5.42 -15.32
CA THR A 25 -2.69 6.35 -14.22
C THR A 25 -2.79 5.43 -13.03
N ILE A 26 -1.64 5.14 -12.42
CA ILE A 26 -1.56 4.41 -11.16
C ILE A 26 -2.16 5.38 -10.14
N LEU A 27 -3.49 5.50 -10.15
CA LEU A 27 -4.24 6.15 -9.11
C LEU A 27 -4.02 5.26 -7.90
N PHE A 28 -3.33 5.80 -6.90
CA PHE A 28 -3.31 5.13 -5.61
C PHE A 28 -4.76 4.90 -5.17
N PRO A 29 -5.08 3.72 -4.59
CA PRO A 29 -6.43 3.42 -4.15
C PRO A 29 -6.95 4.54 -3.23
N SER A 30 -8.25 4.82 -3.28
CA SER A 30 -8.90 5.72 -2.31
C SER A 30 -8.57 5.29 -0.87
N LYS A 31 -8.71 6.20 0.11
CA LYS A 31 -8.49 5.88 1.54
C LYS A 31 -9.21 4.58 1.96
N ALA A 32 -10.47 4.41 1.53
CA ALA A 32 -11.25 3.20 1.80
C ALA A 32 -10.64 1.94 1.11
N GLY A 33 -10.15 2.08 -0.13
CA GLY A 33 -9.47 1.00 -0.84
C GLY A 33 -8.14 0.59 -0.20
N LEU A 34 -7.36 1.56 0.32
CA LEU A 34 -6.15 1.28 1.10
C LEU A 34 -6.50 0.55 2.39
N LYS A 35 -7.48 1.06 3.15
CA LYS A 35 -7.95 0.44 4.40
C LYS A 35 -8.36 -1.01 4.17
N LYS A 36 -9.17 -1.28 3.14
CA LYS A 36 -9.61 -2.64 2.79
C LYS A 36 -8.44 -3.58 2.47
N LYS A 37 -7.43 -3.10 1.74
CA LYS A 37 -6.25 -3.92 1.41
C LYS A 37 -5.35 -4.16 2.63
N LEU A 38 -5.23 -3.14 3.48
CA LEU A 38 -4.38 -3.17 4.67
C LEU A 38 -4.96 -4.09 5.75
N ASN A 39 -6.29 -4.12 5.91
CA ASN A 39 -6.98 -4.95 6.91
C ASN A 39 -6.53 -6.41 6.89
N GLY A 40 -6.17 -6.98 8.03
CA GLY A 40 -5.60 -8.32 8.17
C GLY A 40 -4.18 -8.30 8.74
N SER A 41 -3.49 -9.43 8.70
CA SER A 41 -2.16 -9.59 9.31
C SER A 41 -1.03 -9.63 8.29
N TRP A 42 0.08 -9.03 8.67
CA TRP A 42 1.29 -8.87 7.89
C TRP A 42 2.50 -9.28 8.70
N GLU A 43 3.37 -10.09 8.13
CA GLU A 43 4.62 -10.51 8.76
C GLU A 43 5.80 -9.88 8.03
N ARG A 44 6.70 -9.25 8.78
CA ARG A 44 7.89 -8.59 8.23
C ARG A 44 8.78 -9.64 7.58
N ILE A 45 9.17 -9.40 6.33
CA ILE A 45 10.16 -10.19 5.63
C ILE A 45 11.54 -9.77 6.15
N GLU A 46 12.24 -10.69 6.81
CA GLU A 46 13.60 -10.43 7.29
C GLU A 46 14.57 -10.30 6.11
N ILE A 47 15.35 -9.21 6.11
CA ILE A 47 16.47 -9.01 5.19
C ILE A 47 17.74 -9.23 6.01
N GLY A 48 18.22 -10.48 6.04
CA GLY A 48 19.44 -10.89 6.77
C GLY A 48 19.19 -11.66 8.06
N ASN A 49 20.26 -12.03 8.77
CA ASN A 49 20.23 -12.92 9.96
C ASN A 49 19.82 -12.24 11.28
N VAL A 50 19.04 -11.14 11.25
CA VAL A 50 18.74 -10.33 12.45
C VAL A 50 17.30 -10.51 12.93
N GLY A 51 16.99 -11.73 13.36
CA GLY A 51 16.34 -12.12 14.62
C GLY A 51 15.12 -11.39 15.17
N SER A 52 14.31 -10.68 14.38
CA SER A 52 13.10 -10.03 14.88
C SER A 52 11.94 -10.22 13.90
N ILE A 53 11.15 -11.25 14.15
CA ILE A 53 9.90 -11.46 13.44
C ILE A 53 8.92 -10.41 13.95
N GLN A 54 8.39 -9.59 13.05
CA GLN A 54 7.42 -8.56 13.40
C GLN A 54 6.10 -8.84 12.70
N LYS A 55 5.02 -9.05 13.47
CA LYS A 55 3.66 -9.23 12.94
C LYS A 55 2.84 -7.98 13.20
N TRP A 56 2.32 -7.37 12.15
CA TRP A 56 1.43 -6.21 12.19
C TRP A 56 0.02 -6.66 11.82
N THR A 57 -0.94 -6.47 12.72
CA THR A 57 -2.35 -6.79 12.48
C THR A 57 -3.14 -5.51 12.43
N PHE A 58 -3.72 -5.21 11.26
CA PHE A 58 -4.59 -4.07 11.07
C PHE A 58 -6.04 -4.51 11.17
N ASN A 59 -6.80 -3.79 12.00
CA ASN A 59 -8.25 -3.78 11.97
C ASN A 59 -8.74 -2.38 11.52
N ASP A 60 -10.03 -2.11 11.59
CA ASP A 60 -10.61 -0.89 11.01
C ASP A 60 -9.88 0.41 11.40
N GLU A 61 -9.41 0.57 12.64
CA GLU A 61 -8.78 1.82 13.09
C GLU A 61 -7.52 1.61 13.93
N GLN A 62 -7.23 0.36 14.30
CA GLN A 62 -6.10 0.02 15.13
C GLN A 62 -5.13 -0.88 14.39
N VAL A 63 -3.88 -0.75 14.78
CA VAL A 63 -2.81 -1.66 14.45
C VAL A 63 -2.28 -2.27 15.74
N VAL A 64 -2.04 -3.58 15.71
CA VAL A 64 -1.33 -4.29 16.79
C VAL A 64 -0.02 -4.78 16.22
N ILE A 65 1.08 -4.42 16.86
CA ILE A 65 2.42 -4.84 16.47
C ILE A 65 2.93 -5.82 17.52
N ASN A 66 3.20 -7.04 17.07
CA ASN A 66 3.86 -8.08 17.85
C ASN A 66 5.29 -8.19 17.35
N THR A 67 6.25 -7.79 18.17
CA THR A 67 7.67 -7.98 17.87
C THR A 67 8.16 -9.20 18.64
N ILE A 68 8.61 -10.22 17.92
CA ILE A 68 9.17 -11.45 18.49
C ILE A 68 10.69 -11.30 18.48
N VAL A 69 11.21 -10.73 19.57
CA VAL A 69 12.63 -10.77 19.95
C VAL A 69 12.67 -11.27 21.39
N GLY A 70 12.71 -12.58 21.58
CA GLY A 70 12.54 -13.19 22.90
C GLY A 70 11.09 -13.19 23.36
N VAL A 71 10.74 -12.40 24.38
CA VAL A 71 9.36 -12.33 24.92
C VAL A 71 8.50 -11.42 24.02
N PRO A 72 7.36 -11.90 23.49
CA PRO A 72 6.46 -11.07 22.70
C PRO A 72 5.96 -9.88 23.53
N TYR A 73 6.16 -8.68 22.99
CA TYR A 73 5.57 -7.46 23.54
C TYR A 73 4.57 -6.89 22.53
N PRO A 74 3.27 -7.19 22.68
CA PRO A 74 2.23 -6.58 21.87
C PRO A 74 2.12 -5.10 22.24
N ASP A 75 2.17 -4.23 21.24
CA ASP A 75 1.83 -2.82 21.38
C ASP A 75 0.72 -2.49 20.38
N SER A 76 -0.20 -1.59 20.74
CA SER A 76 -1.38 -1.27 19.93
C SER A 76 -1.60 0.23 19.85
N SER A 77 -2.02 0.68 18.68
CA SER A 77 -2.12 2.11 18.36
C SER A 77 -3.24 2.35 17.36
N THR A 78 -3.77 3.56 17.33
CA THR A 78 -4.61 4.04 16.23
C THR A 78 -3.76 4.40 15.02
N TYR A 79 -4.26 4.13 13.82
CA TYR A 79 -3.59 4.55 12.59
C TYR A 79 -4.46 5.41 11.71
N VAL A 80 -3.83 6.37 11.04
CA VAL A 80 -4.48 7.28 10.10
C VAL A 80 -3.91 7.07 8.71
N LEU A 81 -4.80 6.72 7.77
CA LEU A 81 -4.46 6.64 6.34
C LEU A 81 -4.73 7.97 5.63
N GLN A 82 -3.75 8.40 4.85
CA GLN A 82 -3.85 9.54 3.95
C GLN A 82 -3.55 9.07 2.53
N ALA A 83 -4.48 9.30 1.61
CA ALA A 83 -4.32 8.97 0.19
C ALA A 83 -4.25 10.28 -0.61
N GLY A 84 -3.17 10.48 -1.35
CA GLY A 84 -3.04 11.50 -2.38
C GLY A 84 -3.04 10.89 -3.78
N LEU A 85 -2.92 11.73 -4.81
CA LEU A 85 -2.92 11.28 -6.21
C LEU A 85 -1.74 10.35 -6.53
N SER A 86 -0.56 10.62 -5.96
CA SER A 86 0.69 9.92 -6.27
C SER A 86 1.32 9.19 -5.09
N LYS A 87 0.85 9.44 -3.87
CA LYS A 87 1.43 8.88 -2.63
C LYS A 87 0.33 8.56 -1.64
N ALA A 88 0.58 7.53 -0.84
CA ALA A 88 -0.21 7.21 0.32
C ALA A 88 0.68 7.14 1.56
N TYR A 89 0.12 7.48 2.71
CA TYR A 89 0.81 7.48 3.99
C TYR A 89 -0.02 6.79 5.05
N ILE A 90 0.68 6.19 6.00
CA ILE A 90 0.14 5.72 7.26
C ILE A 90 0.89 6.42 8.39
N THR A 91 0.14 6.97 9.33
CA THR A 91 0.67 7.52 10.57
C THR A 91 0.13 6.69 11.72
N PHE A 92 0.99 6.34 12.66
CA PHE A 92 0.60 5.70 13.90
C PHE A 92 0.65 6.70 15.05
N GLU A 93 -0.26 6.57 15.99
CA GLU A 93 -0.39 7.47 17.13
C GLU A 93 -0.31 6.68 18.44
N ASP A 94 0.47 7.17 19.40
CA ASP A 94 0.52 6.62 20.75
C ASP A 94 1.10 5.19 20.91
N PHE A 95 1.98 4.73 20.01
CA PHE A 95 2.84 3.59 20.32
C PHE A 95 3.85 3.93 21.43
N GLY A 96 4.14 2.97 22.30
CA GLY A 96 5.21 3.10 23.30
C GLY A 96 6.60 3.19 22.67
N GLN A 97 6.79 2.63 21.47
CA GLN A 97 8.03 2.78 20.69
C GLN A 97 7.98 4.05 19.84
N PHE A 98 8.70 5.10 20.25
CA PHE A 98 8.65 6.43 19.61
C PHE A 98 8.89 6.44 18.10
N TRP A 99 9.77 5.58 17.58
CA TRP A 99 10.07 5.51 16.14
C TRP A 99 8.88 5.01 15.29
N LEU A 100 7.92 4.33 15.91
CA LEU A 100 6.68 3.90 15.24
C LEU A 100 5.67 5.04 15.15
N ASN A 101 5.76 6.11 15.94
CA ASN A 101 4.81 7.24 15.89
C ASN A 101 5.08 8.22 14.74
N GLU A 102 5.66 7.69 13.67
CA GLU A 102 6.14 8.45 12.53
C GLU A 102 5.22 8.28 11.33
N ARG A 103 5.38 9.16 10.34
CA ARG A 103 4.61 9.08 9.10
C ARG A 103 5.35 8.23 8.07
N PHE A 104 4.83 7.03 7.81
CA PHE A 104 5.36 6.12 6.82
C PHE A 104 4.67 6.32 5.47
N GLN A 105 5.46 6.41 4.40
CA GLN A 105 4.95 6.32 3.03
C GLN A 105 4.67 4.86 2.68
N ILE A 106 3.47 4.57 2.16
CA ILE A 106 3.13 3.27 1.58
C ILE A 106 3.71 3.25 0.16
N MET A 107 4.83 2.55 0.00
CA MET A 107 5.51 2.40 -1.29
C MET A 107 4.81 1.39 -2.19
N GLN A 108 4.31 0.30 -1.58
CA GLN A 108 3.57 -0.75 -2.27
C GLN A 108 2.51 -1.33 -1.34
N LEU A 109 1.30 -1.54 -1.86
CA LEU A 109 0.24 -2.26 -1.16
C LEU A 109 -0.61 -3.05 -2.17
N ASN A 110 -0.42 -4.36 -2.18
CA ASN A 110 -1.22 -5.30 -2.94
C ASN A 110 -1.81 -6.39 -2.01
N LYS A 111 -2.33 -7.48 -2.57
CA LYS A 111 -2.97 -8.55 -1.77
C LYS A 111 -1.98 -9.35 -0.91
N ASP A 112 -0.71 -9.38 -1.28
CA ASP A 112 0.30 -10.24 -0.67
C ASP A 112 1.44 -9.44 -0.01
N ILE A 113 1.71 -8.21 -0.46
CA ILE A 113 2.89 -7.42 -0.08
C ILE A 113 2.49 -6.01 0.35
N LEU A 114 3.09 -5.59 1.47
CA LEU A 114 3.12 -4.22 1.98
C LEU A 114 4.58 -3.78 2.08
N VAL A 115 4.92 -2.64 1.47
CA VAL A 115 6.22 -1.99 1.65
C VAL A 115 5.98 -0.59 2.18
N ILE A 116 6.59 -0.28 3.32
CA ILE A 116 6.57 1.04 3.93
C ILE A 116 7.98 1.64 3.91
N TYR A 117 8.02 2.94 3.77
CA TYR A 117 9.23 3.73 3.80
C TYR A 117 9.06 4.91 4.75
N TYR A 118 10.08 5.19 5.53
CA TYR A 118 10.17 6.36 6.36
C TYR A 118 11.57 6.95 6.25
N ASN A 119 11.68 8.26 6.31
CA ASN A 119 12.97 8.92 6.34
C ASN A 119 12.93 9.99 7.42
N SER A 120 13.51 9.68 8.58
CA SER A 120 13.82 10.69 9.56
C SER A 120 15.23 11.18 9.32
N GLY A 121 15.40 12.51 9.33
CA GLY A 121 16.73 13.10 9.31
C GLY A 121 17.61 12.65 10.49
N VAL A 122 17.06 11.99 11.51
CA VAL A 122 17.75 11.55 12.74
C VAL A 122 18.16 10.07 12.67
N ASN A 123 17.28 9.19 12.21
CA ASN A 123 17.44 7.73 12.20
C ASN A 123 17.77 7.19 10.81
N GLY A 124 17.85 8.07 9.81
CA GLY A 124 18.08 7.71 8.42
C GLY A 124 16.85 7.09 7.75
N PRO A 125 17.01 6.65 6.49
CA PRO A 125 15.95 5.97 5.76
C PRO A 125 15.69 4.58 6.36
N TYR A 126 14.42 4.29 6.64
CA TYR A 126 13.91 3.00 7.05
C TYR A 126 12.98 2.46 5.97
N THR A 127 13.20 1.22 5.56
CA THR A 127 12.29 0.48 4.67
C THR A 127 11.96 -0.84 5.33
N ALA A 128 10.67 -1.19 5.35
CA ALA A 128 10.23 -2.50 5.78
C ALA A 128 9.26 -3.09 4.76
N GLU A 129 9.48 -4.36 4.46
CA GLU A 129 8.63 -5.17 3.61
C GLU A 129 7.93 -6.23 4.46
N PHE A 130 6.65 -6.43 4.17
CA PHE A 130 5.80 -7.39 4.87
C PHE A 130 5.03 -8.24 3.87
N LYS A 131 4.83 -9.50 4.24
CA LYS A 131 3.99 -10.46 3.54
C LYS A 131 2.65 -10.61 4.27
N LYS A 132 1.55 -10.67 3.52
CA LYS A 132 0.22 -10.99 4.05
C LYS A 132 0.19 -12.43 4.56
N ILE A 133 -0.35 -12.64 5.76
CA ILE A 133 -0.50 -13.98 6.36
C ILE A 133 -1.95 -14.35 6.69
N GLU A 134 -2.82 -13.35 6.91
CA GLU A 134 -4.26 -13.52 7.17
C GLU A 134 -5.06 -12.36 6.56
#